data_AF-A0A8B3RRF7-F1
#
_entry.id   AF-A0A8B3RRF7-F1
#
_cell.length_a   1.000
_cell.length_b   1.000
_cell.length_c   1.000
_cell.angle_alpha   90.00
_cell.angle_beta   90.00
_cell.angle_gamma   90.00
#
_symmetry.space_group_name_H-M   'P 1'
#
loop_
_entity.id
_entity.type
_entity.pdbx_description
1 polymer ?
#
loop_
_entity_poly.entity_id
_entity_poly.type
_entity_poly.pdbx_seq_one_letter_code
_entity_poly.pdbx_strand_id
1 'polypeptide(L)' 'IAVDAGVKKIIPHVYSSIIDQETGDTRTEDVKTLLTMMKKTLNK' A
#
# COMPACT_ATOMS: atom_id res chain seq x y z
N ILE A 1 -11.55 -0.54 7.38
CA ILE A 1 -12.14 0.75 7.81
C ILE A 1 -12.50 1.63 6.61
N ALA A 2 -11.56 2.27 5.89
CA ALA A 2 -11.93 3.21 4.82
C ALA A 2 -12.72 2.56 3.67
N VAL A 3 -12.36 1.32 3.29
CA VAL A 3 -13.12 0.52 2.31
C VAL A 3 -14.50 0.17 2.86
N ASP A 4 -14.58 -0.40 4.07
CA ASP A 4 -15.84 -0.80 4.71
C ASP A 4 -16.79 0.39 4.98
N ALA A 5 -16.22 1.59 5.19
CA ALA A 5 -16.96 2.83 5.38
C ALA A 5 -17.49 3.44 4.07
N GLY A 6 -17.23 2.82 2.92
CA GLY A 6 -17.74 3.26 1.62
C GLY A 6 -17.04 4.50 1.04
N VAL A 7 -15.79 4.78 1.45
CA VAL A 7 -15.03 5.93 0.92
C VAL A 7 -14.74 5.70 -0.58
N LYS A 8 -15.23 6.61 -1.43
CA LYS A 8 -15.19 6.45 -2.91
C LYS A 8 -13.79 6.40 -3.52
N LYS A 9 -12.82 7.11 -2.94
CA LYS A 9 -11.43 7.18 -3.42
C LYS A 9 -10.49 7.20 -2.22
N ILE A 10 -9.48 6.32 -2.24
CA ILE A 10 -8.53 6.13 -1.13
C ILE A 10 -7.12 6.14 -1.72
N ILE A 11 -6.23 6.99 -1.17
CA ILE A 11 -4.81 7.05 -1.55
C ILE A 11 -3.97 6.89 -0.27
N PRO A 12 -3.56 5.65 0.07
CA PRO A 12 -2.75 5.41 1.26
C PRO A 12 -1.30 5.86 1.02
N HIS A 13 -0.72 6.56 2.00
CA HIS A 13 0.69 6.92 2.01
C HIS A 13 1.44 5.95 2.92
N VAL A 14 2.53 5.37 2.40
CA VAL A 14 3.39 4.44 3.12
C VAL A 14 4.83 4.90 2.90
N TYR A 15 5.55 5.20 3.98
CA TYR A 15 6.85 5.86 3.92
C TYR A 15 7.97 4.93 4.41
N SER A 16 8.60 5.26 5.54
CA SER A 16 9.80 4.60 6.06
C SER A 16 9.68 3.08 6.21
N SER A 17 8.47 2.54 6.38
CA SER A 17 8.25 1.09 6.48
C SER A 17 8.56 0.31 5.20
N ILE A 18 8.65 0.97 4.04
CA ILE A 18 8.97 0.34 2.74
C ILE A 18 10.23 0.92 2.08
N ILE A 19 11.01 1.71 2.82
CA ILE A 19 12.25 2.32 2.33
C ILE A 19 13.43 1.45 2.75
N ASP A 20 14.28 1.11 1.79
CA ASP A 20 15.59 0.49 2.03
C ASP A 20 16.49 1.44 2.83
N GLN A 21 17.07 0.96 3.93
CA GLN A 21 17.84 1.82 4.83
C GLN A 21 19.24 2.13 4.32
N GLU A 22 19.78 1.31 3.43
CA GLU A 22 21.12 1.51 2.86
C GLU A 22 21.07 2.47 1.68
N THR A 23 20.06 2.33 0.79
CA THR A 23 19.96 3.15 -0.42
C THR A 23 19.01 4.35 -0.29
N GLY A 24 18.04 4.29 0.62
CA GLY A 24 16.96 5.28 0.72
C GLY A 24 15.86 5.11 -0.34
N ASP A 25 15.94 4.08 -1.19
CA ASP A 25 14.93 3.82 -2.21
C ASP A 25 13.71 3.11 -1.64
N THR A 26 12.57 3.31 -2.29
CA THR A 26 11.39 2.48 -2.02
C THR A 26 11.60 1.06 -2.55
N ARG A 27 11.46 0.06 -1.70
CA ARG A 27 11.53 -1.36 -2.06
C ARG A 27 10.40 -1.75 -3.01
N THR A 28 10.75 -2.19 -4.22
CA THR A 28 9.75 -2.49 -5.26
C THR A 28 8.91 -3.73 -4.93
N GLU A 29 9.46 -4.69 -4.21
CA GLU A 29 8.77 -5.89 -3.71
C GLU A 29 7.68 -5.55 -2.69
N ASP A 30 7.91 -4.58 -1.82
CA ASP A 30 6.92 -4.10 -0.86
C ASP A 30 5.77 -3.41 -1.59
N VAL A 31 6.05 -2.61 -2.63
CA VAL A 31 5.03 -2.00 -3.49
C VAL A 31 4.17 -3.06 -4.19
N LYS A 32 4.77 -4.14 -4.72
CA LYS A 32 4.03 -5.27 -5.32
C LYS A 32 3.12 -5.97 -4.32
N THR A 33 3.61 -6.15 -3.09
CA THR A 33 2.86 -6.76 -1.99
C THR A 33 1.68 -5.87 -1.59
N LEU A 34 1.90 -4.57 -1.42
CA LEU A 34 0.88 -3.56 -1.16
C LEU A 34 -0.20 -3.55 -2.24
N LEU A 35 0.18 -3.54 -3.53
CA LEU A 35 -0.76 -3.59 -4.64
C LEU A 35 -1.64 -4.84 -4.60
N THR A 36 -1.03 -6.00 -4.31
CA THR A 36 -1.76 -7.27 -4.22
C THR A 36 -2.77 -7.26 -3.07
N MET A 37 -2.37 -6.73 -1.91
CA MET A 37 -3.26 -6.57 -0.75
C MET A 37 -4.40 -5.58 -1.04
N MET A 38 -4.12 -4.46 -1.72
CA MET A 38 -5.13 -3.48 -2.11
C MET A 38 -6.16 -4.10 -3.06
N LYS A 39 -5.72 -4.81 -4.10
CA LYS A 39 -6.63 -5.53 -5.02
C LYS A 39 -7.51 -6.54 -4.29
N LYS A 40 -6.92 -7.35 -3.40
CA LYS A 40 -7.67 -8.32 -2.60
C LYS A 40 -8.69 -7.65 -1.69
N THR A 41 -8.35 -6.50 -1.11
CA THR A 41 -9.24 -5.75 -0.21
C THR A 41 -10.41 -5.11 -0.96
N LEU A 42 -10.20 -4.65 -2.19
CA LEU A 42 -11.25 -4.04 -3.03
C LEU A 42 -12.19 -5.06 -3.67
N ASN A 43 -11.73 -6.29 -3.89
CA ASN A 43 -12.51 -7.35 -4.56
C ASN A 43 -13.13 -8.35 -3.56
N LYS A 44 -13.29 -7.97 -2.29
CA LYS A 44 -14.08 -8.72 -1.31
C LYS A 44 -15.56 -8.41 -1.48
#